data_AF-A0A7S3KIW3-F1
#
_entry.id   AF-A0A7S3KIW3-F1
#
_cell.length_a   1.000
_cell.length_b   1.000
_cell.length_c   1.000
_cell.angle_alpha   90.00
_cell.angle_beta   90.00
_cell.angle_gamma   90.00
#
_symmetry.space_group_name_H-M   'P 1'
#
loop_
_entity.id
_entity.type
_entity.pdbx_description
1 polymer ?
#
loop_
_entity_poly.entity_id
_entity_poly.type
_entity_poly.pdbx_seq_one_letter_code
_entity_poly.pdbx_strand_id
1 'polypeptide(L)'
;TDKGDIVELNVEDKNSLIHDIKADADYLGENQTLDYSLLLGIIDLEELKKQDPQDPVLTYAKKIAKKSNDAERGIYLNVGKKKMYIIGIIDTLTNYTTRKQLEYYFKR
;
A
#
# COMPACT_ATOMS: atom_id res chain seq x y z
N THR A 1 -2.41 0.62 24.94
CA THR A 1 -1.19 0.33 24.16
C THR A 1 -1.65 -0.17 22.83
N ASP A 2 -1.79 0.73 21.86
CA ASP A 2 -2.22 0.40 20.50
C ASP A 2 -1.23 -0.58 19.91
N LYS A 3 -1.62 -1.85 19.86
CA LYS A 3 -0.94 -2.83 19.03
C LYS A 3 -1.25 -2.39 17.61
N GLY A 4 -0.28 -1.75 16.95
CA GLY A 4 -0.42 -1.31 15.57
C GLY A 4 -0.96 -2.44 14.70
N ASP A 5 -1.75 -2.07 13.69
CA ASP A 5 -2.39 -3.04 12.81
C ASP A 5 -1.33 -3.91 12.10
N ILE A 6 -1.51 -5.23 12.19
CA ILE A 6 -0.60 -6.20 11.58
C ILE A 6 -1.11 -6.54 10.17
N VAL A 7 -0.31 -6.23 9.16
CA VAL A 7 -0.56 -6.62 7.76
C VAL A 7 0.01 -8.02 7.53
N GLU A 8 -0.86 -9.02 7.56
CA GLU A 8 -0.49 -10.42 7.35
C GLU A 8 -0.51 -10.78 5.86
N LEU A 9 0.68 -10.85 5.24
CA LEU A 9 0.86 -11.31 3.86
C LEU A 9 1.53 -12.68 3.83
N ASN A 10 1.35 -13.42 2.73
CA ASN A 10 2.20 -14.59 2.48
C ASN A 10 3.65 -14.14 2.20
N VAL A 11 4.59 -15.10 2.20
CA VAL A 11 6.03 -14.78 2.07
C VAL A 11 6.35 -14.16 0.71
N GLU A 12 5.73 -14.62 -0.36
CA GLU A 12 5.97 -14.15 -1.73
C GLU A 12 5.51 -12.70 -1.90
N ASP A 13 4.27 -12.41 -1.52
CA ASP A 13 3.67 -11.08 -1.54
C ASP A 13 4.42 -10.10 -0.65
N LYS A 14 4.85 -10.54 0.54
CA LYS A 14 5.67 -9.71 1.43
C LYS A 14 7.00 -9.34 0.79
N ASN A 15 7.70 -10.32 0.21
CA ASN A 15 8.99 -10.07 -0.43
C ASN A 15 8.84 -9.15 -1.64
N SER A 16 7.79 -9.37 -2.44
CA SER A 16 7.44 -8.52 -3.59
C SER A 16 7.13 -7.08 -3.15
N LEU A 17 6.27 -6.90 -2.15
CA LEU A 17 5.91 -5.58 -1.62
C LEU A 17 7.13 -4.82 -1.09
N ILE A 18 7.99 -5.48 -0.31
CA ILE A 18 9.19 -4.84 0.24
C ILE A 18 10.19 -4.47 -0.85
N HIS A 19 10.33 -5.34 -1.86
CA HIS A 19 11.15 -5.04 -3.03
C HIS A 19 10.64 -3.78 -3.76
N ASP A 20 9.33 -3.72 -4.03
CA ASP A 20 8.72 -2.62 -4.77
C ASP A 20 8.77 -1.29 -3.98
N ILE A 21 8.42 -1.32 -2.68
CA ILE A 21 8.53 -0.14 -1.80
C ILE A 21 9.97 0.38 -1.78
N LYS A 22 10.96 -0.52 -1.72
CA LYS A 22 12.36 -0.12 -1.71
C LYS A 22 12.76 0.52 -3.04
N ALA A 23 12.40 -0.10 -4.15
CA ALA A 23 12.71 0.44 -5.47
C ALA A 23 12.06 1.82 -5.70
N ASP A 24 10.82 2.00 -5.28
CA ASP A 24 10.12 3.28 -5.36
C ASP A 24 10.74 4.33 -4.43
N ALA A 25 11.11 3.96 -3.20
CA ALA A 25 11.77 4.85 -2.25
C ALA A 25 13.14 5.32 -2.75
N ASP A 26 13.93 4.40 -3.33
CA ASP A 26 15.23 4.70 -3.93
C ASP A 26 15.06 5.69 -5.10
N TYR A 27 14.09 5.44 -6.00
CA TYR A 27 13.76 6.35 -7.11
C TYR A 27 13.32 7.74 -6.63
N LEU A 28 12.44 7.82 -5.62
CA LEU A 28 11.99 9.10 -5.06
C LEU A 28 13.14 9.85 -4.37
N GLY A 29 14.05 9.13 -3.73
CA GLY A 29 15.27 9.68 -3.14
C GLY A 29 16.20 10.31 -4.18
N GLU A 30 16.44 9.62 -5.29
CA GLU A 30 17.24 10.14 -6.42
C GLU A 30 16.65 11.42 -7.03
N ASN A 31 15.31 11.53 -7.04
CA ASN A 31 14.58 12.67 -7.60
C ASN A 31 14.30 13.80 -6.60
N GLN A 32 14.87 13.73 -5.38
CA GLN A 32 14.63 14.71 -4.31
C GLN A 32 13.13 14.91 -4.02
N THR A 33 12.33 13.86 -4.16
CA THR A 33 10.93 13.88 -3.74
C THR A 33 10.88 13.51 -2.27
N LEU A 34 10.41 14.44 -1.44
CA LEU A 34 10.28 14.27 0.00
C LEU A 34 8.82 14.37 0.43
N ASP A 35 8.55 13.91 1.65
CA ASP A 35 7.24 13.96 2.30
C ASP A 35 6.16 13.08 1.63
N TYR A 36 6.55 12.04 0.89
CA TYR A 36 5.61 11.04 0.38
C TYR A 36 5.10 10.14 1.50
N SER A 37 3.89 9.61 1.32
CA SER A 37 3.22 8.75 2.30
C SER A 37 2.90 7.38 1.68
N LEU A 38 2.85 6.35 2.52
CA LEU A 38 2.33 5.04 2.13
C LEU A 38 0.85 4.97 2.51
N LEU A 39 -0.02 4.93 1.51
CA LEU A 39 -1.44 4.68 1.69
C LEU A 39 -1.65 3.19 1.99
N LEU A 40 -2.41 2.89 3.04
CA LEU A 40 -2.86 1.55 3.39
C LEU A 40 -4.39 1.54 3.52
N GLY A 41 -5.07 0.97 2.53
CA GLY A 41 -6.47 0.61 2.60
C GLY A 41 -6.63 -0.81 3.12
N ILE A 42 -7.47 -1.01 4.12
CA ILE A 42 -7.81 -2.33 4.67
C ILE A 42 -9.29 -2.57 4.45
N ILE A 43 -9.62 -3.67 3.76
CA ILE A 43 -11.01 -4.07 3.51
C ILE A 43 -11.24 -5.42 4.18
N ASP A 44 -12.17 -5.47 5.13
CA ASP A 44 -12.67 -6.72 5.71
C ASP A 44 -13.72 -7.33 4.78
N LEU A 45 -13.34 -8.42 4.10
CA LEU A 45 -14.18 -9.09 3.11
C LEU A 45 -15.31 -9.89 3.76
N GLU A 46 -15.15 -10.31 5.03
CA GLU A 46 -16.20 -11.02 5.76
C GLU A 46 -17.30 -10.04 6.20
N GLU A 47 -16.92 -8.87 6.68
CA GLU A 47 -17.85 -7.79 7.00
C GLU A 47 -18.55 -7.26 5.75
N LEU A 48 -17.80 -6.99 4.69
CA LEU A 48 -18.36 -6.52 3.41
C LEU A 48 -19.39 -7.51 2.85
N LYS A 49 -19.09 -8.81 2.89
CA LYS A 49 -20.02 -9.86 2.45
C LYS A 49 -21.32 -9.91 3.26
N LYS A 50 -21.29 -9.53 4.55
CA LYS A 50 -22.50 -9.46 5.38
C LYS A 50 -23.35 -8.24 5.04
N GLN A 51 -22.71 -7.11 4.72
CA GLN A 51 -23.37 -5.85 4.40
C GLN A 51 -23.96 -5.85 2.98
N ASP A 52 -23.15 -6.22 1.99
CA ASP A 52 -23.56 -6.35 0.59
C ASP A 52 -22.88 -7.58 -0.07
N PRO A 53 -23.60 -8.72 -0.15
CA PRO A 53 -23.08 -9.93 -0.80
C PRO A 53 -22.76 -9.79 -2.29
N GLN A 54 -23.31 -8.78 -2.97
CA GLN A 54 -23.13 -8.53 -4.41
C GLN A 54 -22.11 -7.43 -4.69
N ASP A 55 -21.43 -6.93 -3.65
CA ASP A 55 -20.43 -5.88 -3.80
C ASP A 55 -19.36 -6.29 -4.84
N PRO A 56 -19.06 -5.42 -5.82
CA PRO A 56 -18.08 -5.72 -6.87
C PRO A 56 -16.68 -6.01 -6.33
N VAL A 57 -16.30 -5.47 -5.18
CA VAL A 57 -15.02 -5.73 -4.49
C VAL A 57 -14.91 -7.20 -4.09
N LEU A 58 -16.00 -7.85 -3.66
CA LEU A 58 -15.99 -9.28 -3.34
C LEU A 58 -15.73 -10.13 -4.59
N THR A 59 -16.26 -9.71 -5.74
CA THR A 59 -16.02 -10.38 -7.02
C THR A 59 -14.57 -10.20 -7.47
N TYR A 60 -14.04 -9.00 -7.29
CA TYR A 60 -12.66 -8.67 -7.60
C TYR A 60 -11.65 -9.41 -6.69
N ALA A 61 -11.91 -9.46 -5.38
CA ALA A 61 -11.10 -10.24 -4.43
C ALA A 61 -11.06 -11.73 -4.79
N LYS A 62 -12.19 -12.31 -5.23
CA LYS A 62 -12.25 -13.70 -5.73
C LYS A 62 -11.43 -13.89 -7.02
N LYS A 63 -11.39 -12.88 -7.90
CA LYS A 63 -10.58 -12.91 -9.13
C LYS A 63 -9.09 -12.94 -8.79
N ILE A 64 -8.63 -12.03 -7.91
CA ILE A 64 -7.23 -11.99 -7.43
C ILE A 64 -6.88 -13.32 -6.75
N ALA A 65 -7.74 -13.81 -5.86
CA ALA A 65 -7.52 -15.07 -5.14
C ALA A 65 -7.34 -16.31 -6.03
N LYS A 66 -7.82 -16.26 -7.29
CA LYS A 66 -7.70 -17.33 -8.29
C LYS A 66 -6.48 -17.17 -9.20
N LYS A 67 -6.01 -15.94 -9.39
CA LYS A 67 -4.90 -15.62 -10.28
C LYS A 67 -3.62 -15.70 -9.44
N SER A 68 -3.00 -16.87 -9.40
CA SER A 68 -1.92 -17.18 -8.45
C SER A 68 -0.65 -16.35 -8.61
N ASN A 69 -0.44 -15.67 -9.76
CA ASN A 69 0.85 -15.06 -10.10
C ASN A 69 0.77 -13.59 -10.51
N ASP A 70 -0.42 -12.99 -10.60
CA ASP A 70 -0.59 -11.58 -10.92
C ASP A 70 -1.27 -10.91 -9.73
N ALA A 71 -0.51 -10.67 -8.66
CA ALA A 71 -0.87 -9.60 -7.74
C ALA A 71 -0.89 -8.32 -8.59
N GLU A 72 -2.08 -7.82 -8.90
CA GLU A 72 -2.22 -6.50 -9.54
C GLU A 72 -1.52 -5.51 -8.60
N ARG A 73 -0.46 -4.83 -9.10
CA ARG A 73 0.50 -4.08 -8.28
C ARG A 73 -0.21 -3.22 -7.23
N GLY A 74 0.12 -3.41 -5.96
CA GLY A 74 -0.47 -2.68 -4.84
C GLY A 74 -1.72 -3.32 -4.22
N ILE A 75 -2.20 -4.48 -4.68
CA ILE A 75 -3.33 -5.18 -4.06
C ILE A 75 -2.93 -6.56 -3.58
N TYR A 76 -3.20 -6.83 -2.30
CA TYR A 76 -2.79 -8.04 -1.62
C TYR A 76 -3.94 -8.66 -0.85
N LEU A 77 -3.92 -9.99 -0.71
CA LEU A 77 -4.85 -10.71 0.15
C LEU A 77 -4.10 -11.25 1.36
N ASN A 78 -4.76 -11.25 2.53
CA ASN A 78 -4.17 -11.92 3.68
C ASN A 78 -4.13 -13.44 3.49
N VAL A 79 -3.32 -14.14 4.29
CA VAL A 79 -3.15 -15.61 4.22
C VAL A 79 -4.49 -16.37 4.28
N GLY A 80 -5.49 -15.83 4.98
CA GLY A 80 -6.85 -16.39 5.07
C GLY A 80 -7.86 -15.90 4.02
N LYS A 81 -7.49 -14.99 3.13
CA LYS A 81 -8.38 -14.32 2.14
C LYS A 81 -9.64 -13.68 2.74
N LYS A 82 -9.53 -13.24 4.00
CA LYS A 82 -10.56 -12.52 4.76
C LYS A 82 -10.38 -11.01 4.68
N LYS A 83 -9.15 -10.54 4.47
CA LYS A 83 -8.82 -9.13 4.31
C LYS A 83 -8.14 -8.91 2.98
N MET A 84 -8.45 -7.77 2.38
CA MET A 84 -7.76 -7.25 1.20
C MET A 84 -7.05 -5.96 1.59
N TYR A 85 -5.79 -5.84 1.20
CA TYR A 85 -4.95 -4.67 1.44
C TYR A 85 -4.72 -3.97 0.11
N ILE A 86 -4.88 -2.65 0.11
CA ILE A 86 -4.56 -1.77 -1.01
C ILE A 86 -3.44 -0.86 -0.53
N ILE A 87 -2.28 -0.97 -1.18
CA ILE A 87 -1.05 -0.28 -0.78
C ILE A 87 -0.53 0.52 -1.96
N GLY A 88 -0.17 1.77 -1.73
CA GLY A 88 0.44 2.61 -2.75
C GLY A 88 1.14 3.81 -2.16
N ILE A 89 2.19 4.28 -2.82
CA ILE A 89 2.86 5.53 -2.45
C ILE A 89 2.08 6.68 -3.07
N ILE A 90 1.78 7.69 -2.25
CA ILE A 90 1.04 8.89 -2.64
C ILE A 90 1.85 10.15 -2.31
N ASP A 91 1.39 11.30 -2.80
CA ASP A 91 2.03 12.62 -2.64
C ASP A 91 3.46 12.71 -3.21
N THR A 92 3.71 12.03 -4.34
CA THR A 92 5.02 12.01 -5.02
C THR A 92 5.33 13.25 -5.86
N LEU A 93 4.43 14.22 -5.95
CA LEU A 93 4.62 15.44 -6.77
C LEU A 93 5.33 16.58 -6.03
N THR A 94 5.67 16.38 -4.76
CA THR A 94 6.34 17.39 -3.96
C THR A 94 7.85 17.36 -4.19
N ASN A 95 8.28 18.02 -5.27
CA ASN A 95 9.70 18.22 -5.53
C ASN A 95 10.30 19.18 -4.50
N TYR A 96 11.50 18.86 -4.01
CA TYR A 96 12.28 19.71 -3.12
C TYR A 96 12.78 20.95 -3.87
N THR A 97 11.88 21.90 -4.12
CA THR A 97 12.25 23.21 -4.65
C THR A 97 13.06 23.97 -3.61
N THR A 98 13.98 24.82 -4.05
CA THR A 98 14.90 25.64 -3.23
C THR A 98 14.22 26.40 -2.07
N ARG A 99 12.91 26.65 -2.17
CA ARG A 99 12.09 27.23 -1.10
C ARG A 99 11.91 26.30 0.11
N LYS A 100 11.76 24.98 -0.08
CA LYS A 100 11.68 23.99 1.01
C LYS A 100 13.04 23.76 1.70
N GLN A 101 14.15 23.88 0.96
CA GLN A 101 15.51 23.87 1.53
C GLN A 101 15.70 25.00 2.55
N LEU A 102 15.25 26.21 2.20
CA LEU A 102 15.31 27.37 3.09
C LEU A 102 14.41 27.19 4.32
N GLU A 103 13.18 26.68 4.18
CA GLU A 103 12.33 26.38 5.34
C GLU A 103 12.95 25.34 6.28
N TYR A 104 13.59 24.30 5.75
CA TYR A 104 14.31 23.30 6.56
C TYR A 104 15.50 23.91 7.32
N TYR A 105 16.21 24.85 6.69
CA TYR A 105 17.36 25.52 7.30
C TYR A 105 16.96 26.55 8.35
N PHE A 106 15.82 27.23 8.19
CA PHE A 106 15.32 28.24 9.13
C PHE A 106 14.47 27.66 10.28
N LYS A 107 13.99 26.41 10.17
CA LYS A 107 13.27 25.72 11.26
C LYS A 107 14.17 24.88 12.17
N ARG A 108 15.48 24.84 11.93
CA ARG A 108 16.47 24.18 12.78
C ARG A 108 17.19 25.21 13.65
#